data_AF-A0A2J5Q1A2-F1
#
_entry.id   AF-A0A2J5Q1A2-F1
#
_cell.length_a   1.000
_cell.length_b   1.000
_cell.length_c   1.000
_cell.angle_alpha   90.00
_cell.angle_beta   90.00
_cell.angle_gamma   90.00
#
_symmetry.space_group_name_H-M   'P 1'
#
loop_
_entity.id
_entity.type
_entity.pdbx_description
1 polymer ?
#
loop_
_entity_poly.entity_id
_entity_poly.type
_entity_poly.pdbx_seq_one_letter_code
_entity_poly.pdbx_strand_id
1 'polypeptide(L)' 'RYEDIDVLDFRVCYNGEWYNTRFVPEQLLERILQSPRVGGEQKAQLQKMIATKGELSFYDVFSLTRVGPAQ' A
#
# COMPACT_ATOMS: atom_id res chain seq x y z
N ARG A 1 -12.59 -32.83 -7.32
CA ARG A 1 -11.95 -31.97 -8.33
C ARG A 1 -12.44 -30.56 -8.02
N TYR A 2 -11.57 -29.72 -7.48
CA TYR A 2 -11.94 -28.37 -7.07
C TYR A 2 -11.83 -27.48 -8.31
N GLU A 3 -12.94 -27.25 -8.99
CA GLU A 3 -12.98 -26.50 -10.26
C GLU A 3 -13.07 -24.99 -10.04
N ASP A 4 -13.13 -24.55 -8.77
CA ASP A 4 -13.43 -23.17 -8.39
C ASP A 4 -12.22 -22.47 -7.73
N ILE A 5 -11.09 -23.16 -7.57
CA ILE A 5 -9.92 -22.60 -6.87
C ILE A 5 -9.23 -21.51 -7.72
N ASP A 6 -9.36 -21.56 -9.05
CA ASP A 6 -8.74 -20.58 -9.95
C ASP A 6 -9.53 -19.26 -10.04
N VAL A 7 -10.72 -19.19 -9.43
CA VAL A 7 -11.51 -17.94 -9.32
C VAL A 7 -11.08 -17.11 -8.10
N LEU A 8 -10.38 -17.72 -7.14
CA LEU A 8 -9.88 -17.05 -5.94
C LEU A 8 -8.46 -16.57 -6.19
N ASP A 9 -8.40 -15.33 -6.70
CA ASP A 9 -7.26 -14.40 -6.69
C ASP A 9 -6.21 -14.80 -5.63
N PHE A 10 -5.08 -15.36 -6.08
CA PHE A 10 -3.97 -15.87 -5.26
C PHE A 10 -3.32 -14.72 -4.46
N ARG A 11 -3.99 -14.24 -3.42
CA ARG A 11 -3.43 -13.30 -2.46
C ARG A 11 -2.79 -14.11 -1.34
N VAL A 12 -1.48 -14.12 -1.38
CA VAL A 12 -0.52 -14.78 -0.49
C VAL A 12 -1.03 -14.87 0.96
N CYS A 13 -1.27 -16.10 1.43
CA CYS A 13 -1.41 -16.40 2.86
C CYS A 13 -0.05 -16.23 3.54
N TYR A 14 0.09 -15.26 4.43
CA TYR A 14 1.13 -15.26 5.46
C TYR A 14 0.43 -15.57 6.80
N ASN A 15 0.86 -16.62 7.51
CA ASN A 15 0.30 -17.09 8.80
C ASN A 15 -1.18 -17.53 8.85
N GLY A 16 -1.80 -17.87 7.71
CA GLY A 16 -3.18 -18.40 7.70
C GLY A 16 -4.26 -17.33 7.90
N GLU A 17 -3.88 -16.05 7.85
CA GLU A 17 -4.81 -14.93 7.87
C GLU A 17 -5.07 -14.41 6.46
N TRP A 18 -6.34 -14.23 6.12
CA TRP A 18 -6.78 -13.71 4.84
C TRP A 18 -6.68 -12.17 4.83
N TYR A 19 -5.65 -11.63 4.19
CA TYR A 19 -5.54 -10.18 4.03
C TYR A 19 -6.12 -9.75 2.69
N ASN A 20 -7.22 -9.01 2.73
CA ASN A 20 -7.70 -8.30 1.55
C ASN A 20 -6.84 -7.05 1.36
N THR A 21 -5.99 -7.03 0.32
CA THR A 21 -5.35 -5.77 -0.11
C THR A 21 -6.44 -4.78 -0.49
N ARG A 22 -6.65 -3.78 0.36
CA ARG A 22 -7.47 -2.61 0.09
C ARG A 22 -6.56 -1.48 -0.38
N PHE A 23 -6.88 -0.92 -1.53
CA PHE A 23 -6.22 0.27 -2.02
C PHE A 23 -6.68 1.50 -1.25
N VAL A 24 -5.75 2.43 -1.10
CA VAL A 24 -5.95 3.72 -0.45
C VAL A 24 -6.70 4.61 -1.44
N PRO A 25 -7.80 5.27 -1.03
CA PRO A 25 -8.50 6.21 -1.90
C PRO A 25 -7.58 7.37 -2.32
N GLU A 26 -7.70 7.81 -3.57
CA GLU A 26 -6.90 8.94 -4.09
C GLU A 26 -7.03 10.20 -3.22
N GLN A 27 -8.24 10.51 -2.75
CA GLN A 27 -8.51 11.61 -1.83
C GLN A 27 -7.64 11.57 -0.56
N LEU A 28 -7.33 10.37 -0.05
CA LEU A 28 -6.48 10.21 1.12
C LEU A 28 -5.01 10.49 0.78
N LEU A 29 -4.55 10.07 -0.40
CA LEU A 29 -3.20 10.37 -0.90
C LEU A 29 -3.01 11.89 -1.08
N GLU A 30 -3.99 12.57 -1.68
CA GLU A 30 -3.99 14.03 -1.82
C GLU A 30 -3.92 14.74 -0.46
N ARG A 31 -4.71 14.28 0.51
CA ARG A 31 -4.69 14.83 1.88
C ARG A 31 -3.33 14.66 2.54
N ILE A 32 -2.63 13.54 2.30
CA ILE A 32 -1.27 13.30 2.80
C ILE A 32 -0.30 14.29 2.14
N LEU A 33 -0.38 14.50 0.83
CA LEU A 33 0.47 15.43 0.09
C LEU A 33 0.24 16.90 0.50
N GLN A 34 -0.99 17.28 0.85
CA GLN A 34 -1.33 18.63 1.31
C GLN A 34 -1.07 18.84 2.81
N SER A 35 -0.95 17.77 3.60
CA SER A 35 -0.76 17.88 5.04
C SER A 35 0.55 18.58 5.41
N PRO A 36 0.54 19.63 6.24
CA PRO A 36 1.76 20.27 6.72
C PRO A 36 2.54 19.39 7.72
N ARG A 37 1.94 18.30 8.20
CA ARG A 37 2.54 17.38 9.18
C ARG A 37 3.45 16.33 8.53
N VAL A 38 3.46 16.25 7.20
CA VAL A 38 4.25 15.27 6.45
C VAL A 38 5.44 16.01 5.82
N GLY A 39 6.64 15.50 6.06
CA GLY A 39 7.87 16.10 5.54
C GLY A 39 7.98 15.99 4.02
N GLY A 40 8.80 16.87 3.43
CA GLY A 40 8.98 16.93 1.97
C GLY A 40 9.55 15.64 1.39
N GLU A 41 10.44 14.97 2.11
CA GLU A 41 11.03 13.70 1.67
C GLU A 41 9.99 12.58 1.57
N GLN A 42 9.13 12.43 2.59
CA GLN A 42 8.06 11.42 2.58
C GLN A 42 7.04 11.70 1.48
N LYS A 43 6.72 12.97 1.21
CA LYS A 43 5.85 13.36 0.09
C LYS A 43 6.47 13.02 -1.26
N ALA A 44 7.76 13.29 -1.45
CA ALA A 44 8.47 12.97 -2.68
C ALA A 44 8.51 11.44 -2.92
N GLN A 45 8.76 10.66 -1.87
CA GLN A 45 8.71 9.19 -1.95
C GLN A 45 7.29 8.70 -2.28
N LEU A 46 6.25 9.25 -1.64
CA LEU A 46 4.87 8.91 -1.95
C LEU A 46 4.51 9.21 -3.41
N GLN A 47 4.87 10.39 -3.93
CA GLN A 47 4.65 10.76 -5.32
C GLN A 47 5.35 9.81 -6.29
N LYS A 48 6.60 9.42 -5.97
CA LYS A 48 7.33 8.41 -6.74
C LYS A 48 6.58 7.07 -6.76
N MET A 49 6.09 6.61 -5.61
CA MET A 49 5.32 5.36 -5.51
C MET A 49 4.02 5.40 -6.32
N ILE A 50 3.28 6.51 -6.26
CA ILE A 50 2.08 6.72 -7.09
C ILE A 50 2.43 6.60 -8.58
N ALA A 51 3.51 7.27 -9.02
CA ALA A 51 3.92 7.23 -10.43
C ALA A 51 4.40 5.84 -10.89
N THR A 52 5.01 5.04 -10.01
CA THR A 52 5.55 3.72 -10.37
C THR A 52 4.57 2.56 -10.21
N LYS A 53 3.67 2.63 -9.20
CA LYS A 53 2.80 1.53 -8.79
C LYS A 53 1.33 1.79 -9.12
N GLY A 54 0.94 3.07 -9.29
CA GLY A 54 -0.45 3.47 -9.44
C GLY A 54 -1.19 3.36 -8.11
N GLU A 55 -1.85 2.23 -7.89
CA GLU A 55 -2.65 1.99 -6.68
C GLU A 55 -1.78 1.57 -5.49
N LEU A 56 -1.90 2.32 -4.40
CA LEU A 56 -1.17 2.06 -3.16
C LEU A 56 -2.07 1.39 -2.12
N SER A 57 -1.53 0.42 -1.39
CA SER A 57 -2.19 -0.17 -0.22
C SER A 57 -1.83 0.58 1.06
N PHE A 58 -2.53 0.27 2.16
CA PHE A 58 -2.16 0.82 3.48
C PHE A 58 -0.70 0.54 3.83
N TYR A 59 -0.19 -0.66 3.51
CA TYR A 59 1.19 -1.05 3.85
C TYR A 59 2.24 -0.27 3.06
N ASP A 60 1.95 0.07 1.80
CA ASP A 60 2.80 0.93 0.99
C ASP A 60 2.99 2.30 1.69
N VAL A 61 1.87 2.93 2.08
CA VAL A 61 1.90 4.22 2.78
C VAL A 61 2.52 4.11 4.17
N PHE A 62 2.23 3.04 4.91
CA PHE A 62 2.79 2.80 6.24
C PHE A 62 4.31 2.60 6.20
N SER A 63 4.83 1.90 5.18
CA SER A 63 6.27 1.66 5.03
C SER A 63 7.07 2.96 4.89
N LEU A 64 6.49 4.02 4.32
CA LEU A 64 7.11 5.36 4.23
C LEU A 64 7.41 5.97 5.62
N THR A 65 6.72 5.50 6.66
CA THR A 65 6.97 5.95 8.04
C THR A 65 8.13 5.21 8.71
N ARG A 66 8.52 4.04 8.18
CA ARG A 66 9.61 3.21 8.69
C ARG A 66 10.84 3.42 7.82
N VAL A 67 11.54 4.52 8.07
CA VAL A 67 12.90 4.71 7.52
C VAL A 67 13.85 3.81 8.32
N GLY A 68 14.00 2.56 7.88
CA GLY A 68 14.89 1.55 8.46
C GLY A 68 14.68 0.17 7.83
N PRO A 69 15.69 -0.72 7.78
CA PRO A 69 15.54 -2.04 7.17
C PRO A 69 14.41 -2.80 7.86
N ALA A 70 13.60 -3.52 7.07
CA ALA A 70 12.66 -4.49 7.62
C ALA A 70 13.45 -5.47 8.51
N GLN A 71 13.11 -5.50 9.80
CA GLN A 71 13.64 -6.47 10.75
C GLN A 71 12.83 -7.76 10.67
#